data_AF-A0A953RGV1-F1
#
_entry.id   AF-A0A953RGV1-F1
#
_cell.length_a   1.000
_cell.length_b   1.000
_cell.length_c   1.000
_cell.angle_alpha   90.00
_cell.angle_beta   90.00
_cell.angle_gamma   90.00
#
_symmetry.space_group_name_H-M   'P 1'
#
loop_
_entity.id
_entity.type
_entity.pdbx_description
1 polymer ?
#
loop_
_entity_poly.entity_id
_entity_poly.type
_entity_poly.pdbx_seq_one_letter_code
_entity_poly.pdbx_strand_id
1 'polypeptide(L)'
;RIVITHGTDTMEQTAVVLGRAVAGKTIVLTGAMVPYTFGSSDGMFNLGTALAFVQTLEPGVYVAMNGRCFPWHSVTKNRERGVFEAAPGLREPSC
;
A
#
# COMPACT_ATOMS: atom_id res chain seq x y z
N ARG A 1 -12.42 -0.73 8.11
CA ARG A 1 -10.96 -0.68 8.36
C ARG A 1 -10.42 -2.07 8.12
N ILE A 2 -9.50 -2.22 7.18
CA ILE A 2 -8.98 -3.51 6.72
C ILE A 2 -7.49 -3.34 6.44
N VAL A 3 -6.66 -4.25 6.95
CA VAL A 3 -5.25 -4.36 6.54
C VAL A 3 -5.13 -5.62 5.68
N ILE A 4 -4.47 -5.49 4.53
CA ILE A 4 -4.23 -6.59 3.61
C ILE A 4 -2.72 -6.79 3.49
N THR A 5 -2.23 -7.95 3.89
CA THR A 5 -0.86 -8.35 3.54
C THR A 5 -0.87 -8.85 2.09
N HIS A 6 0.11 -8.41 1.31
CA HIS A 6 0.17 -8.68 -0.12
C HIS A 6 1.63 -8.76 -0.59
N GLY A 7 1.90 -9.58 -1.62
CA GLY A 7 3.19 -9.60 -2.29
C GLY A 7 3.49 -8.26 -2.97
N THR A 8 4.71 -7.75 -2.89
CA THR A 8 5.01 -6.38 -3.33
C THR A 8 5.02 -6.22 -4.84
N ASP A 9 5.17 -7.30 -5.61
CA ASP A 9 5.33 -7.24 -7.08
C ASP A 9 4.12 -6.69 -7.84
N THR A 10 2.92 -6.98 -7.34
CA THR A 10 1.65 -6.60 -7.97
C THR A 10 0.76 -5.78 -7.04
N MET A 11 1.27 -5.38 -5.87
CA MET A 11 0.51 -4.63 -4.86
C MET A 11 -0.09 -3.32 -5.41
N GLU A 12 0.66 -2.61 -6.26
CA GLU A 12 0.18 -1.40 -6.95
C GLU A 12 -1.07 -1.68 -7.79
N GLN A 13 -1.06 -2.77 -8.55
CA GLN A 13 -2.17 -3.15 -9.43
C GLN A 13 -3.42 -3.53 -8.61
N THR A 14 -3.23 -4.30 -7.53
CA THR A 14 -4.30 -4.62 -6.59
C THR A 14 -4.87 -3.37 -5.93
N ALA A 15 -4.02 -2.41 -5.54
CA ALA A 15 -4.47 -1.14 -4.98
C ALA A 15 -5.36 -0.36 -5.95
N VAL A 16 -5.01 -0.33 -7.25
CA VAL A 16 -5.83 0.32 -8.28
C VAL A 16 -7.19 -0.35 -8.45
N VAL A 17 -7.23 -1.68 -8.50
CA VAL A 17 -8.50 -2.44 -8.62
C VAL A 17 -9.39 -2.15 -7.41
N LEU A 18 -8.85 -2.22 -6.20
CA LEU A 18 -9.60 -1.97 -4.97
C LEU A 18 -10.04 -0.50 -4.86
N GLY A 19 -9.17 0.45 -5.21
CA GLY A 19 -9.44 1.87 -5.13
C GLY A 19 -10.58 2.34 -6.05
N ARG A 20 -10.77 1.67 -7.18
CA ARG A 20 -11.91 1.90 -8.09
C ARG A 20 -13.19 1.20 -7.67
N ALA A 21 -13.09 0.04 -7.01
CA ALA A 21 -14.24 -0.82 -6.73
C ALA A 21 -14.84 -0.64 -5.33
N VAL A 22 -14.05 -0.18 -4.35
CA VAL A 22 -14.44 -0.17 -2.94
C VAL A 22 -14.61 1.25 -2.43
N ALA A 23 -15.84 1.58 -2.01
CA ALA A 23 -16.17 2.83 -1.33
C ALA A 23 -16.49 2.59 0.16
N GLY A 24 -16.34 3.64 0.98
CA GLY A 24 -16.78 3.65 2.39
C GLY A 24 -15.95 2.79 3.35
N LYS A 25 -14.76 2.34 2.95
CA LYS A 25 -13.84 1.57 3.81
C LYS A 25 -12.43 2.16 3.75
N THR A 26 -11.74 2.21 4.87
CA THR A 26 -10.28 2.40 4.93
C THR A 26 -9.59 1.05 4.75
N ILE A 27 -8.82 0.89 3.68
CA ILE A 27 -8.06 -0.30 3.33
C ILE A 27 -6.59 0.08 3.17
N VAL A 28 -5.71 -0.61 3.88
CA VAL A 28 -4.25 -0.42 3.76
C VAL A 28 -3.62 -1.73 3.31
N LEU A 29 -3.02 -1.73 2.12
CA LEU A 29 -2.17 -2.81 1.63
C LEU A 29 -0.76 -2.64 2.19
N THR A 30 -0.16 -3.74 2.62
CA THR A 30 1.22 -3.77 3.12
C THR A 30 1.88 -5.10 2.81
N GLY A 31 3.18 -5.19 3.02
CA GLY A 31 3.96 -6.39 2.73
C GLY A 31 5.38 -6.24 3.27
N ALA A 32 6.29 -7.01 2.69
CA ALA A 32 7.71 -6.96 3.02
C ALA A 32 8.53 -6.97 1.72
N MET A 33 9.62 -6.21 1.68
CA MET A 33 10.63 -6.32 0.63
C MET A 33 11.60 -7.45 0.93
N VAL A 34 11.84 -7.73 2.22
CA VAL A 34 12.66 -8.86 2.68
C VAL A 34 11.76 -9.91 3.30
N PRO A 35 11.75 -11.17 2.79
CA PRO A 35 10.85 -12.21 3.30
C PRO A 35 10.98 -12.42 4.81
N TYR A 36 9.86 -12.70 5.48
CA TYR A 36 9.79 -12.84 6.94
C TYR A 36 10.75 -13.89 7.51
N THR A 37 11.07 -14.92 6.73
CA THR A 37 12.01 -16.00 7.12
C THR A 37 13.43 -15.51 7.34
N PHE A 38 13.78 -14.31 6.87
CA PHE A 38 15.06 -13.67 7.15
C PHE A 38 14.94 -12.77 8.38
N GLY A 39 15.86 -12.88 9.33
CA GLY A 39 15.85 -12.09 10.58
C GLY A 39 15.94 -10.57 10.39
N SER A 40 16.30 -10.10 9.19
CA SER A 40 16.33 -8.69 8.79
C SER A 40 15.05 -8.23 8.08
N SER A 41 13.94 -8.97 8.18
CA SER A 41 12.68 -8.62 7.50
C SER A 41 12.11 -7.28 7.96
N ASP A 42 11.61 -6.50 6.99
CA ASP A 42 10.87 -5.26 7.21
C ASP A 42 9.37 -5.50 7.47
N GLY A 43 8.91 -6.75 7.45
CA GLY A 43 7.48 -7.11 7.50
C GLY A 43 6.78 -6.66 8.79
N MET A 44 7.37 -6.85 9.97
CA MET A 44 6.75 -6.44 11.23
C MET A 44 6.66 -4.91 11.35
N PHE A 45 7.68 -4.19 10.89
CA PHE A 45 7.69 -2.74 10.86
C PHE A 45 6.60 -2.20 9.91
N ASN A 46 6.49 -2.76 8.72
CA ASN A 46 5.46 -2.38 7.74
C ASN A 46 4.05 -2.70 8.25
N LEU A 47 3.86 -3.85 8.90
CA LEU A 47 2.58 -4.23 9.50
C LEU A 47 2.17 -3.27 10.63
N GLY A 48 3.08 -2.94 11.54
CA GLY A 48 2.81 -1.97 12.61
C GLY A 48 2.43 -0.59 12.05
N THR A 49 3.14 -0.15 11.01
CA THR A 49 2.83 1.09 10.29
C THR A 49 1.44 1.04 9.64
N ALA A 50 1.09 -0.06 8.97
CA ALA A 50 -0.22 -0.24 8.33
C ALA A 50 -1.37 -0.24 9.34
N LEU A 51 -1.17 -0.85 10.51
CA LEU A 51 -2.14 -0.84 11.62
C LEU A 51 -2.36 0.57 12.20
N ALA A 52 -1.33 1.41 12.22
CA ALA A 52 -1.48 2.81 12.59
C ALA A 52 -2.30 3.57 11.53
N PHE A 53 -1.93 3.46 10.25
CA PHE A 53 -2.61 4.19 9.17
C PHE A 53 -4.08 3.80 8.98
N VAL A 54 -4.42 2.51 9.07
CA VAL A 54 -5.82 2.08 8.88
C VAL A 54 -6.76 2.65 9.95
N GLN A 55 -6.22 3.03 11.12
CA GLN A 55 -6.98 3.62 12.22
C GLN A 55 -7.14 5.13 12.08
N THR A 56 -6.16 5.82 11.49
CA THR A 56 -6.08 7.28 11.44
C THR A 56 -6.51 7.89 10.12
N LEU A 57 -6.51 7.13 9.03
CA LEU A 57 -6.90 7.62 7.71
C LEU A 57 -8.41 7.53 7.48
N GLU A 58 -8.90 8.51 6.72
CA GLU A 58 -10.26 8.53 6.15
C GLU A 58 -10.53 7.29 5.26
N PRO A 59 -11.80 7.00 4.93
CA PRO A 59 -12.13 5.98 3.95
C PRO A 59 -11.38 6.17 2.63
N GLY A 60 -10.76 5.09 2.14
CA GLY A 60 -9.88 5.10 0.98
C GLY A 60 -9.01 3.85 0.92
N VAL A 61 -8.33 3.65 -0.21
CA VAL A 61 -7.37 2.54 -0.40
C VAL A 61 -5.96 3.11 -0.45
N TYR A 62 -5.05 2.50 0.31
CA TYR A 62 -3.69 2.98 0.48
C TYR A 62 -2.67 1.85 0.42
N VAL A 63 -1.43 2.19 0.08
CA VAL A 63 -0.25 1.31 0.20
C VAL A 63 0.65 1.85 1.31
N ALA A 64 0.97 1.01 2.29
CA ALA A 64 1.86 1.33 3.40
C ALA A 64 3.11 0.44 3.41
N MET A 65 4.27 1.03 3.12
CA MET A 65 5.56 0.37 3.03
C MET A 65 6.66 1.34 3.47
N ASN A 66 7.70 0.85 4.12
CA ASN A 66 8.86 1.65 4.55
C ASN A 66 8.50 2.89 5.38
N GLY A 67 7.49 2.79 6.24
CA GLY A 67 7.05 3.89 7.11
C GLY A 67 6.23 4.99 6.40
N ARG A 68 5.93 4.80 5.11
CA ARG A 68 5.22 5.78 4.27
C ARG A 68 3.85 5.23 3.88
N CYS A 69 2.92 6.13 3.57
CA CYS A 69 1.59 5.79 3.08
C CYS A 69 1.30 6.56 1.80
N PHE A 70 0.74 5.89 0.80
CA PHE A 70 0.38 6.48 -0.48
C PHE A 70 -1.05 6.10 -0.85
N PRO A 71 -1.85 7.03 -1.41
CA PRO A 71 -3.16 6.67 -1.95
C PRO A 71 -2.99 5.78 -3.18
N TRP A 72 -3.95 4.89 -3.40
CA TRP A 72 -3.93 3.88 -4.47
C TRP A 72 -3.68 4.45 -5.87
N HIS A 73 -4.10 5.70 -6.13
CA HIS A 73 -3.96 6.35 -7.43
C HIS A 73 -2.63 7.07 -7.60
N SER A 74 -1.76 7.15 -6.58
CA SER A 74 -0.53 7.96 -6.59
C SER A 74 0.66 7.20 -5.98
N VAL A 75 0.85 5.95 -6.40
CA VAL A 75 1.90 5.09 -5.87
C VAL A 75 2.49 4.21 -6.97
N THR A 76 3.81 4.01 -6.95
CA THR A 76 4.48 3.02 -7.79
C THR A 76 5.59 2.27 -7.05
N LYS A 77 5.87 1.02 -7.44
CA LYS A 77 7.02 0.25 -6.92
C LYS A 77 8.26 0.53 -7.76
N ASN A 78 9.23 1.22 -7.16
CA ASN A 78 10.57 1.35 -7.72
C ASN A 78 11.34 0.05 -7.48
N ARG A 79 11.48 -0.76 -8.53
CA ARG A 79 12.12 -2.08 -8.43
C ARG A 79 13.63 -2.01 -8.26
N GLU A 80 14.27 -1.00 -8.85
CA GLU A 80 15.72 -0.81 -8.74
C GLU A 80 16.14 -0.45 -7.31
N ARG A 81 15.34 0.40 -6.65
CA ARG A 81 15.59 0.86 -5.29
C ARG A 81 14.93 0.00 -4.22
N GLY A 82 14.04 -0.89 -4.60
CA GLY A 82 13.30 -1.74 -3.68
C GLY A 82 12.37 -0.96 -2.73
N VAL A 83 11.74 0.12 -3.20
CA VAL A 83 10.85 0.96 -2.38
C VAL A 83 9.58 1.35 -3.13
N PHE A 84 8.55 1.74 -2.37
CA PHE A 84 7.38 2.43 -2.93
C PHE A 84 7.58 3.95 -2.87
N GLU A 85 7.18 4.62 -3.93
CA GLU A 85 7.28 6.07 -4.06
C GLU A 85 6.02 6.70 -4.67
N ALA A 86 5.88 8.01 -4.47
CA ALA A 86 4.76 8.75 -5.01
C ALA A 86 4.90 8.82 -6.54
N ALA A 87 3.82 8.49 -7.24
CA ALA A 87 3.72 8.62 -8.69
C ALA A 87 2.70 9.71 -9.04
N PRO A 88 2.80 10.36 -10.22
CA PRO A 88 1.75 11.22 -10.72
C PRO A 88 0.40 10.50 -10.64
N GLY A 89 -0.61 11.18 -10.09
CA GLY A 89 -1.92 10.57 -9.88
C GLY A 89 -2.49 10.00 -11.17
N LEU A 90 -3.02 8.78 -11.12
CA LEU A 90 -3.91 8.27 -12.17
C LEU A 90 -5.04 9.29 -12.30
N ARG A 91 -5.15 9.93 -13.47
CA ARG A 91 -6.30 10.76 -13.77
C ARG A 91 -7.52 9.85 -13.71
N GLU A 92 -8.52 10.22 -12.90
CA GLU A 92 -9.82 9.55 -13.01
C GLU A 92 -10.26 9.69 -14.48
N PRO A 93 -10.67 8.60 -15.14
CA PRO A 93 -11.31 8.74 -16.43
C PRO A 93 -12.52 9.65 -16.20
N SER A 94 -12.54 10.80 -16.88
CA SER A 94 -13.71 11.67 -16.92
C SER A 94 -14.89 10.84 -17.42
N CYS A 95 -15.80 10.51 -16.52
CA CYS A 95 -17.15 10.09 -16.88
C CYS A 95 -18.04 11.33 -16.90
#